data_AF-A0A3S1SUA0-F1
#
_entry.id   AF-A0A3S1SUA0-F1
#
_cell.length_a   1.000
_cell.length_b   1.000
_cell.length_c   1.000
_cell.angle_alpha   90.00
_cell.angle_beta   90.00
_cell.angle_gamma   90.00
#
_symmetry.space_group_name_H-M   'P 1'
#
loop_
_entity.id
_entity.type
_entity.pdbx_description
1 polymer ?
#
loop_
_entity_poly.entity_id
_entity_poly.type
_entity_poly.pdbx_seq_one_letter_code
_entity_poly.pdbx_strand_id
1 'polypeptide(L)' 'MADHKYLSIRGAREHNLKNVDLDLPRDSLIVMTGLSGSGKSSLAFDTIYAEGQRRYVESLSAYAREFLEMMQQPNV' A
#
# COMPACT_ATOMS: atom_id res chain seq x y z
N MET A 1 -20.93 3.12 10.87
CA MET A 1 -19.89 3.14 9.82
C MET A 1 -19.77 1.73 9.29
N ALA A 2 -19.81 1.52 7.97
CA ALA A 2 -19.70 0.17 7.42
C ALA A 2 -18.32 -0.39 7.77
N ASP A 3 -18.31 -1.51 8.48
CA ASP A 3 -17.09 -2.20 8.86
C ASP A 3 -16.44 -2.72 7.57
N HIS A 4 -15.40 -2.04 7.10
CA HIS A 4 -14.70 -2.44 5.88
C HIS A 4 -13.84 -3.66 6.17
N LYS A 5 -14.48 -4.83 6.20
CA LYS A 5 -13.84 -6.11 6.54
C LYS A 5 -12.67 -6.49 5.62
N TYR A 6 -12.59 -5.89 4.42
CA TYR A 6 -11.57 -6.18 3.43
C TYR A 6 -10.87 -4.92 2.90
N LEU A 7 -9.59 -5.07 2.57
CA LEU A 7 -8.84 -4.22 1.66
C LEU A 7 -8.98 -4.81 0.26
N SER A 8 -9.77 -4.14 -0.58
CA SER A 8 -9.99 -4.54 -1.96
C SER A 8 -9.01 -3.84 -2.88
N ILE A 9 -8.16 -4.63 -3.54
CA ILE A 9 -7.29 -4.21 -4.63
C ILE A 9 -7.95 -4.63 -5.94
N ARG A 10 -8.06 -3.71 -6.89
CA ARG A 10 -8.63 -3.97 -8.21
C ARG A 10 -7.68 -3.52 -9.30
N GLY A 11 -7.41 -4.40 -10.26
CA GLY A 11 -6.63 -4.13 -11.45
C GLY A 11 -5.18 -3.73 -11.18
N ALA A 12 -4.52 -4.31 -10.17
CA ALA A 12 -3.12 -4.00 -9.89
C ALA A 12 -2.22 -4.41 -11.07
N ARG A 13 -1.44 -3.46 -11.57
CA ARG A 13 -0.63 -3.56 -12.80
C ARG A 13 0.81 -3.06 -12.63
N GLU A 14 1.23 -2.76 -11.40
CA GLU A 14 2.59 -2.30 -11.15
C GLU A 14 3.62 -3.38 -11.52
N HIS A 15 4.69 -2.94 -12.19
CA HIS A 15 5.74 -3.79 -12.73
C HIS A 15 5.21 -4.95 -13.60
N ASN A 16 5.27 -6.18 -13.09
CA ASN A 16 4.89 -7.39 -13.81
C ASN A 16 3.54 -7.96 -13.37
N LEU A 17 2.79 -7.23 -12.54
CA LEU A 17 1.43 -7.62 -12.15
C LEU A 17 0.49 -7.59 -13.35
N LYS A 18 -0.26 -8.68 -13.54
CA LYS A 18 -1.11 -8.89 -14.72
C LYS A 18 -2.58 -8.61 -14.40
N ASN A 19 -2.90 -7.35 -14.09
CA ASN A 19 -4.27 -6.92 -13.75
C ASN A 19 -4.87 -7.76 -12.60
N VAL A 20 -4.20 -7.76 -11.45
CA VAL A 20 -4.54 -8.60 -10.32
C VAL A 20 -5.65 -7.95 -9.47
N ASP A 21 -6.68 -8.73 -9.17
CA ASP A 21 -7.77 -8.38 -8.25
C ASP A 21 -7.66 -9.23 -6.97
N LEU A 22 -7.72 -8.60 -5.80
CA LEU A 22 -7.57 -9.26 -4.50
C LEU A 22 -8.49 -8.61 -3.45
N ASP A 23 -9.03 -9.43 -2.55
CA ASP A 23 -9.69 -8.99 -1.32
C ASP A 23 -8.92 -9.55 -0.13
N LEU A 24 -8.28 -8.66 0.63
CA LEU A 24 -7.45 -9.01 1.77
C LEU A 24 -8.21 -8.71 3.07
N PRO A 25 -8.37 -9.64 4.02
CA PRO A 25 -9.06 -9.35 5.27
C PRO A 25 -8.29 -8.28 6.06
N ARG A 26 -8.99 -7.25 6.52
CA ARG A 26 -8.37 -6.24 7.39
C ARG A 26 -8.06 -6.85 8.76
N ASP A 27 -7.20 -6.15 9.50
CA ASP A 27 -6.85 -6.48 10.89
C ASP A 27 -6.32 -7.91 11.07
N SER A 28 -5.66 -8.42 10.02
CA SER A 28 -5.14 -9.78 9.93
C SER A 28 -3.66 -9.75 9.57
N LEU A 29 -2.90 -10.72 10.08
CA LEU A 29 -1.53 -10.96 9.62
C LEU A 29 -1.58 -11.68 8.26
N ILE A 30 -1.25 -10.96 7.18
CA ILE A 30 -1.25 -11.49 5.82
C ILE A 30 0.19 -11.75 5.38
N VAL A 31 0.45 -12.98 4.93
CA VAL A 31 1.76 -13.36 4.37
C VAL A 31 1.66 -13.46 2.86
N MET A 32 2.48 -12.68 2.15
CA MET A 32 2.66 -12.83 0.71
C MET A 32 3.84 -13.77 0.41
N THR A 33 3.57 -14.86 -0.28
CA THR A 33 4.58 -15.89 -0.61
C THR A 33 4.56 -16.25 -2.10
N GLY A 34 5.61 -16.92 -2.58
CA GLY A 34 5.81 -17.28 -3.98
C GLY A 34 7.25 -17.09 -4.46
N LEU A 35 7.56 -17.66 -5.63
CA LEU A 35 8.90 -17.65 -6.24
C LEU A 35 9.47 -16.23 -6.40
N SER A 36 10.80 -16.11 -6.42
CA SER A 36 11.44 -14.82 -6.74
C SER A 36 10.93 -14.29 -8.10
N GLY A 37 10.69 -12.98 -8.20
CA GLY A 37 10.14 -12.35 -9.40
C GLY A 37 8.63 -12.53 -9.62
N SER A 38 7.89 -13.21 -8.74
CA SER A 38 6.44 -13.43 -8.92
C SER A 38 5.55 -12.20 -8.73
N GLY A 39 6.10 -11.02 -8.42
CA GLY A 39 5.34 -9.78 -8.18
C GLY A 39 4.93 -9.51 -6.74
N LYS A 40 5.44 -10.26 -5.75
CA LYS A 40 5.14 -10.05 -4.31
C LYS A 40 5.47 -8.63 -3.84
N SER A 41 6.70 -8.19 -4.06
CA SER A 41 7.15 -6.86 -3.66
C SER A 41 6.38 -5.76 -4.41
N SER A 42 6.11 -5.99 -5.70
CA SER A 42 5.30 -5.08 -6.52
C SER A 42 3.89 -4.91 -5.98
N LEU A 43 3.27 -5.98 -5.49
CA LEU A 43 1.95 -5.89 -4.86
C LEU A 43 2.02 -5.27 -3.45
N ALA A 44 2.94 -5.75 -2.59
CA ALA A 44 3.01 -5.34 -1.19
C ALA A 44 3.49 -3.89 -1.02
N PHE A 45 4.64 -3.57 -1.61
CA PHE A 45 5.33 -2.30 -1.41
C PHE A 45 4.96 -1.28 -2.47
N ASP A 46 5.14 -1.63 -3.74
CA ASP A 46 5.01 -0.67 -4.84
C ASP A 46 3.54 -0.33 -5.14
N THR A 47 2.61 -1.22 -4.81
CA THR A 47 1.16 -0.98 -4.96
C THR A 47 0.51 -0.63 -3.63
N ILE A 48 0.38 -1.58 -2.69
CA ILE A 48 -0.48 -1.40 -1.50
C ILE A 48 0.10 -0.36 -0.54
N TYR A 49 1.37 -0.49 -0.17
CA TYR A 49 2.01 0.44 0.76
C TYR A 49 2.12 1.84 0.16
N ALA A 50 2.61 1.97 -1.08
CA ALA A 50 2.75 3.26 -1.76
C ALA A 50 1.42 4.00 -1.89
N GLU A 51 0.34 3.32 -2.33
CA GLU A 51 -0.99 3.94 -2.42
C GLU A 51 -1.57 4.29 -1.06
N GLY A 52 -1.38 3.43 -0.05
CA GLY A 52 -1.80 3.70 1.32
C GLY A 52 -1.14 4.98 1.85
N GLN A 53 0.17 5.10 1.67
CA GLN A 53 0.93 6.28 2.06
C GLN A 53 0.49 7.52 1.27
N ARG A 54 0.38 7.43 -0.06
CA ARG A 54 -0.03 8.56 -0.92
C ARG A 54 -1.40 9.10 -0.49
N ARG A 55 -2.40 8.23 -0.36
CA ARG A 55 -3.77 8.63 0.04
C ARG A 55 -3.81 9.21 1.44
N TYR A 56 -3.03 8.66 2.36
CA TYR A 56 -2.93 9.20 3.71
C TYR A 56 -2.37 10.62 3.69
N VAL A 57 -1.25 10.86 3.01
CA VAL A 57 -0.64 12.20 2.89
C VAL A 57 -1.58 13.18 2.18
N GLU A 58 -2.26 12.74 1.12
CA GLU A 58 -3.25 13.53 0.40
C GLU A 58 -4.46 13.93 1.26
N SER A 59 -4.79 13.14 2.28
CA SER A 59 -5.89 13.48 3.19
C SER A 59 -5.54 14.58 4.21
N LEU A 60 -4.27 14.95 4.34
CA LEU A 60 -3.79 15.95 5.29
C LEU A 60 -3.83 17.37 4.73
N SER A 61 -3.89 18.36 5.63
CA SER A 61 -3.80 19.78 5.27
C SER A 61 -2.41 20.12 4.71
N ALA A 62 -2.32 21.19 3.92
CA ALA A 62 -1.05 21.64 3.33
C ALA A 62 0.06 21.83 4.38
N TYR A 63 -0.29 22.44 5.53
CA TYR A 63 0.61 22.61 6.66
C TYR A 63 1.12 21.28 7.25
N ALA A 64 0.23 20.30 7.40
CA ALA A 64 0.61 18.99 7.93
C ALA A 64 1.50 18.19 6.94
N ARG A 65 1.36 18.41 5.63
CA ARG A 65 2.22 17.77 4.62
C ARG A 65 3.66 18.30 4.67
N GLU A 66 3.85 19.63 4.78
CA GLU A 66 5.18 20.23 4.93
C GLU A 66 5.94 19.67 6.15
N PHE A 67 5.23 19.46 7.27
CA PHE A 67 5.83 18.87 8.46
C PHE A 67 6.28 17.42 8.27
N LEU A 68 5.51 16.60 7.54
CA LEU A 68 5.87 15.20 7.28
C LEU A 68 7.09 15.06 6.37
N GLU A 69 7.26 15.96 5.40
CA GLU A 69 8.44 15.99 4.54
C GLU A 69 9.71 16.30 5.35
N MET A 70 9.60 17.13 6.39
CA MET A 70 10.70 17.44 7.31
C MET A 70 11.08 16.25 8.24
N MET A 71 10.19 15.28 8.45
CA MET A 71 10.45 14.11 9.30
C MET A 71 11.21 12.98 8.61
N GLN A 72 11.58 13.13 7.33
CA GLN A 72 12.40 12.13 6.65
C GLN A 72 13.87 12.24 7.06
N GLN A 73 14.22 11.56 8.15
CA GLN A 73 15.53 10.95 8.31
C GLN A 73 15.41 9.69 9.19
N PRO A 74 15.32 8.48 8.60
CA PRO A 74 15.87 7.33 9.29
C PRO A 74 17.39 7.53 9.31
N ASN A 75 17.95 7.63 10.51
CA ASN A 75 19.40 7.59 10.69
C ASN A 75 19.75 6.18 11.19
N VAL A 76 19.82 5.23 10.27
CA VAL A 76 20.32 3.86 10.44
C VAL A 76 20.86 3.32 9.13
#